data_AF-A0A836QNK2-F1
#
_entry.id   AF-A0A836QNK2-F1
#
_cell.length_a   1.000
_cell.length_b   1.000
_cell.length_c   1.000
_cell.angle_alpha   90.00
_cell.angle_beta   90.00
_cell.angle_gamma   90.00
#
_symmetry.space_group_name_H-M   'P 1'
#
loop_
_entity.id
_entity.type
_entity.pdbx_description
1 polymer ?
#
loop_
_entity_poly.entity_id
_entity_poly.type
_entity_poly.pdbx_seq_one_letter_code
_entity_poly.pdbx_strand_id
1 'polypeptide(L)'
;MSLISSLFAGVTGLTANSQAMEIIGDNISNVNTIGFKSSKAVFSDIFSTILTNGSTTSQLGRGSQLQGTIKQFTQGSFESSSNALDLAIDGSGFFVVSPTNTTGTFFTRAGQFRLNQNGLVQAITGEILQGQAITNDTVSTSVSDIDLAGVQSTPQATTTFTLGANLDASTSAATTFTSPITIFNSVGNQVTLSAQFTKVANANQWTYALSTSEGTVTSGASGSVTFDTSGQLSLVGGAAVADQSIVIDFSSASTPAATQTLSWDLANAAGTATNGKLTGFAAESNNNSLVQDGFTTGTLTGLAVSDKGV
;
A
#
# COMPACT_ATOMS: atom_id res chain seq x y z
N MET A 1 -35.12 60.80 22.20
CA MET A 1 -34.38 60.39 20.99
C MET A 1 -33.29 61.43 20.74
N SER A 2 -32.03 61.14 21.08
CA SER A 2 -30.93 62.07 20.80
C SER A 2 -30.34 61.76 19.43
N LEU A 3 -30.13 62.77 18.58
CA LEU A 3 -29.45 62.65 17.27
C LEU A 3 -28.10 61.90 17.38
N ILE A 4 -27.45 62.02 18.54
CA ILE A 4 -26.18 61.36 18.86
C ILE A 4 -26.33 59.83 18.85
N SER A 5 -27.47 59.29 19.32
CA SER A 5 -27.72 57.85 19.35
C SER A 5 -27.96 57.27 17.95
N SER A 6 -28.65 58.02 17.07
CA SER A 6 -28.85 57.61 15.67
C SER A 6 -27.56 57.71 14.84
N LEU A 7 -26.76 58.76 15.07
CA LEU A 7 -25.44 58.91 14.45
C LEU A 7 -24.49 57.79 14.91
N PHE A 8 -24.49 57.45 16.20
CA PHE A 8 -23.68 56.36 16.73
C PHE A 8 -24.03 55.00 16.10
N ALA A 9 -25.33 54.68 15.99
CA ALA A 9 -25.77 53.47 15.32
C ALA A 9 -25.38 53.42 13.83
N GLY A 10 -25.40 54.56 13.14
CA GLY A 10 -24.94 54.66 11.75
C GLY A 10 -23.44 54.44 11.60
N VAL A 11 -22.62 55.00 12.51
CA VAL A 11 -21.17 54.82 12.52
C VAL A 11 -20.80 53.37 12.80
N THR A 12 -21.42 52.71 13.78
CA THR A 12 -21.16 51.31 14.11
C THR A 12 -21.58 50.35 13.00
N GLY A 13 -22.67 50.64 12.30
CA GLY A 13 -23.07 49.91 11.09
C GLY A 13 -22.05 50.03 9.95
N LEU A 14 -21.54 51.24 9.69
CA LEU A 14 -20.55 51.45 8.64
C LEU A 14 -19.23 50.75 8.95
N THR A 15 -18.74 50.83 10.18
CA THR A 15 -17.49 50.16 10.58
C THR A 15 -17.62 48.65 10.51
N ALA A 16 -18.73 48.08 10.98
CA ALA A 16 -18.99 46.63 10.87
C ALA A 16 -19.05 46.17 9.40
N ASN A 17 -19.66 46.98 8.53
CA ASN A 17 -19.73 46.66 7.10
C ASN A 17 -18.35 46.76 6.41
N SER A 18 -17.51 47.75 6.76
CA SER A 18 -16.13 47.82 6.25
C SER A 18 -15.32 46.57 6.59
N GLN A 19 -15.42 46.07 7.82
CA GLN A 19 -14.74 44.82 8.21
C GLN A 19 -15.31 43.60 7.47
N ALA A 20 -16.61 43.58 7.21
CA ALA A 20 -17.23 42.53 6.39
C ALA A 20 -16.72 42.55 4.94
N MET A 21 -16.51 43.74 4.38
CA MET A 21 -15.90 43.90 3.05
C MET A 21 -14.44 43.44 3.02
N GLU A 22 -13.66 43.66 4.08
CA GLU A 22 -12.31 43.12 4.21
C GLU A 22 -12.29 41.59 4.17
N ILE A 23 -13.23 40.94 4.87
CA ILE A 23 -13.38 39.47 4.87
C ILE A 23 -13.76 38.96 3.48
N ILE A 24 -14.65 39.65 2.76
CA ILE A 24 -14.99 39.31 1.38
C ILE A 24 -13.78 39.48 0.46
N GLY A 25 -13.00 40.55 0.64
CA GLY A 25 -11.76 40.79 -0.08
C GLY A 25 -10.73 39.67 0.11
N ASP A 26 -10.55 39.21 1.36
CA ASP A 26 -9.68 38.08 1.70
C ASP A 26 -10.14 36.74 1.10
N ASN A 27 -11.46 36.51 1.05
CA ASN A 27 -12.00 35.32 0.39
C ASN A 27 -11.75 35.35 -1.14
N ILE A 28 -11.91 36.52 -1.77
CA ILE A 28 -11.70 36.68 -3.21
C ILE A 28 -10.22 36.52 -3.57
N SER A 29 -9.32 37.10 -2.77
CA SER A 29 -7.88 36.99 -3.02
C SER A 29 -7.37 35.55 -2.91
N ASN A 30 -7.99 34.73 -2.05
CA ASN A 30 -7.60 33.34 -1.82
C ASN A 30 -8.44 32.31 -2.59
N VAL A 31 -9.23 32.73 -3.60
CA VAL A 31 -10.10 31.81 -4.36
C VAL A 31 -9.32 30.68 -5.06
N ASN A 32 -8.06 30.93 -5.43
CA ASN A 32 -7.18 29.97 -6.08
C ASN A 32 -6.22 29.27 -5.11
N THR A 33 -6.30 29.56 -3.81
CA THR A 33 -5.41 28.96 -2.81
C THR A 33 -5.95 27.58 -2.41
N ILE A 34 -5.16 26.54 -2.68
CA ILE A 34 -5.52 25.15 -2.37
C ILE A 34 -5.73 24.98 -0.86
N GLY A 35 -6.83 24.33 -0.48
CA GLY A 35 -7.16 24.06 0.92
C GLY A 35 -7.67 25.28 1.70
N PHE A 36 -7.86 26.44 1.06
CA PHE A 36 -8.44 27.62 1.71
C PHE A 36 -9.88 27.37 2.17
N LYS A 37 -10.21 27.85 3.37
CA LYS A 37 -11.57 27.84 3.93
C LYS A 37 -12.07 29.27 4.08
N SER A 38 -13.17 29.57 3.39
CA SER A 38 -13.77 30.91 3.37
C SER A 38 -14.22 31.34 4.76
N SER A 39 -13.99 32.60 5.09
CA SER A 39 -14.45 33.23 6.33
C SER A 39 -15.82 33.90 6.12
N LYS A 40 -16.70 33.83 7.11
CA LYS A 40 -17.97 34.57 7.16
C LYS A 40 -17.99 35.53 8.35
N ALA A 41 -18.36 36.78 8.09
CA ALA A 41 -18.58 37.79 9.13
C ALA A 41 -19.83 37.45 9.96
N VAL A 42 -19.71 37.54 11.28
CA VAL A 42 -20.84 37.37 12.22
C VAL A 42 -21.03 38.67 12.97
N PHE A 43 -22.26 39.18 12.95
CA PHE A 43 -22.63 40.43 13.59
C PHE A 43 -23.42 40.18 14.87
N SER A 44 -23.30 41.09 15.83
CA SER A 44 -24.11 41.14 17.05
C SER A 44 -24.65 42.56 17.25
N ASP A 45 -25.83 42.67 17.88
CA ASP A 45 -26.39 43.96 18.31
C ASP A 45 -25.67 44.46 19.57
N ILE A 46 -25.53 45.78 19.68
CA ILE A 46 -25.02 46.47 20.86
C ILE A 46 -26.22 46.84 21.73
N PHE A 47 -26.49 46.04 22.76
CA PHE A 47 -27.56 46.32 23.72
C PHE A 47 -27.22 47.50 24.64
N SER A 48 -28.22 48.35 24.89
CA SER A 48 -28.21 49.37 25.95
C SER A 48 -29.11 48.93 27.10
N THR A 49 -28.58 48.22 28.09
CA THR A 49 -29.31 48.02 29.34
C THR A 49 -29.19 49.26 30.21
N ILE A 50 -30.26 50.04 30.33
CA ILE A 50 -30.42 50.96 31.45
C ILE A 50 -31.22 50.19 32.51
N LEU A 51 -30.53 49.58 33.47
CA LEU A 51 -31.16 49.02 34.67
C LEU A 51 -31.49 50.19 35.61
N THR A 52 -32.68 50.74 35.49
CA THR A 52 -33.22 51.66 36.50
C THR A 52 -34.52 51.06 37.04
N ASN A 53 -34.50 50.62 38.30
CA ASN A 53 -35.68 50.34 39.11
C ASN A 53 -36.65 49.23 38.63
N GLY A 54 -36.15 48.10 38.11
CA GLY A 54 -36.95 46.87 38.01
C GLY A 54 -38.11 46.86 37.01
N SER A 55 -38.21 47.87 36.13
CA SER A 55 -39.18 47.90 35.03
C SER A 55 -38.45 48.13 33.72
N THR A 56 -38.67 47.24 32.74
CA THR A 56 -38.05 47.26 31.41
C THR A 56 -38.65 48.37 30.54
N THR A 57 -38.27 49.63 30.79
CA THR A 57 -38.68 50.75 29.93
C THR A 57 -37.69 50.94 28.78
N SER A 58 -38.03 50.29 27.65
CA SER A 58 -37.46 50.51 26.31
C SER A 58 -35.98 50.15 26.12
N GLN A 59 -35.74 48.94 25.61
CA GLN A 59 -34.46 48.53 25.02
C GLN A 59 -34.34 49.14 23.62
N LEU A 60 -33.62 50.26 23.50
CA LEU A 60 -33.24 50.80 22.18
C LEU A 60 -31.85 50.28 21.82
N GLY A 61 -31.71 49.57 20.69
CA GLY A 61 -30.43 49.09 20.19
C GLY A 61 -29.47 50.23 19.84
N ARG A 62 -28.17 50.04 20.10
CA ARG A 62 -27.11 51.03 19.83
C ARG A 62 -26.34 50.77 18.53
N GLY A 63 -26.92 49.98 17.63
CA GLY A 63 -26.33 49.60 16.34
C GLY A 63 -25.66 48.23 16.40
N SER A 64 -24.93 47.88 15.34
CA SER A 64 -24.32 46.54 15.19
C SER A 64 -22.80 46.57 15.33
N GLN A 65 -22.21 45.47 15.77
CA GLN A 65 -20.77 45.25 15.78
C GLN A 65 -20.43 43.90 15.14
N LEU A 66 -19.25 43.78 14.52
CA LEU A 66 -18.68 42.49 14.16
C LEU A 66 -18.31 41.73 15.45
N GLN A 67 -18.98 40.60 15.69
CA GLN A 67 -18.68 39.72 16.82
C GLN A 67 -17.44 38.86 16.54
N GLY A 68 -17.24 38.47 15.27
CA GLY A 68 -16.09 37.71 14.84
C GLY A 68 -16.26 37.11 13.45
N THR A 69 -15.37 36.18 13.12
CA THR A 69 -15.36 35.47 11.84
C THR A 69 -15.41 33.98 12.05
N ILE A 70 -16.28 33.29 11.31
CA ILE A 70 -16.36 31.82 11.32
C ILE A 70 -15.78 31.28 10.01
N LYS A 71 -14.92 30.27 10.11
CA LYS A 71 -14.44 29.52 8.94
C LYS A 71 -15.49 28.52 8.47
N GLN A 72 -15.76 28.49 7.18
CA GLN A 72 -16.69 27.55 6.57
C GLN A 72 -15.93 26.32 6.06
N PHE A 73 -16.20 25.15 6.65
CA PHE A 73 -15.51 23.89 6.33
C PHE A 73 -16.21 23.05 5.25
N THR A 74 -17.12 23.64 4.48
CA THR A 74 -17.78 22.95 3.35
C THR A 74 -16.74 22.40 2.37
N GLN A 75 -17.04 21.25 1.78
CA GLN A 75 -16.19 20.61 0.77
C GLN A 75 -16.29 21.39 -0.55
N GLY A 76 -15.16 21.61 -1.21
CA GLY A 76 -15.10 22.20 -2.55
C GLY A 76 -14.99 21.11 -3.61
N SER A 77 -15.01 21.53 -4.88
CA SER A 77 -14.73 20.64 -6.01
C SER A 77 -13.30 20.12 -5.97
N PHE A 78 -13.10 18.91 -6.49
CA PHE A 78 -11.77 18.33 -6.67
C PHE A 78 -11.27 18.59 -8.09
N GLU A 79 -9.97 18.87 -8.21
CA GLU A 79 -9.26 18.98 -9.48
C GLU A 79 -8.28 17.81 -9.57
N SER A 80 -8.23 17.13 -10.72
CA SER A 80 -7.31 16.01 -10.92
C SER A 80 -5.88 16.53 -11.18
N SER A 81 -4.90 15.87 -10.57
CA SER A 81 -3.47 16.10 -10.82
C SER A 81 -2.80 14.83 -11.36
N SER A 82 -1.70 15.01 -12.08
CA SER A 82 -0.83 13.91 -12.53
C SER A 82 0.22 13.51 -11.49
N ASN A 83 0.38 14.28 -10.41
CA ASN A 83 1.35 14.02 -9.35
C ASN A 83 0.74 13.12 -8.27
N ALA A 84 1.42 12.03 -7.92
CA ALA A 84 0.98 11.09 -6.89
C ALA A 84 0.93 11.69 -5.48
N LEU A 85 1.71 12.76 -5.23
CA LEU A 85 1.76 13.45 -3.94
C LEU A 85 0.76 14.61 -3.83
N ASP A 86 -0.08 14.83 -4.86
CA ASP A 86 -1.19 15.77 -4.80
C ASP A 86 -2.44 15.02 -4.31
N LEU A 87 -2.76 15.21 -3.04
CA LEU A 87 -3.80 14.48 -2.33
C LEU A 87 -4.95 15.40 -1.93
N ALA A 88 -6.16 14.86 -1.93
CA ALA A 88 -7.33 15.54 -1.42
C ALA A 88 -8.13 14.59 -0.52
N ILE A 89 -8.51 15.07 0.67
CA ILE A 89 -9.42 14.33 1.55
C ILE A 89 -10.85 14.63 1.12
N ASP A 90 -11.68 13.60 1.00
CA ASP A 90 -13.14 13.74 0.89
C ASP A 90 -13.78 13.62 2.28
N GLY A 91 -14.65 14.57 2.62
CA GLY A 91 -15.28 14.66 3.93
C GLY A 91 -14.44 15.36 5.01
N SER A 92 -14.74 15.03 6.28
CA SER A 92 -14.13 15.65 7.46
C SER A 92 -12.76 15.05 7.74
N GLY A 93 -11.73 15.88 7.84
CA GLY A 93 -10.38 15.43 8.17
C GLY A 93 -9.31 16.46 7.79
N PHE A 94 -8.08 16.21 8.26
CA PHE A 94 -6.89 17.00 7.97
C PHE A 94 -5.68 16.07 7.82
N PHE A 95 -4.71 16.48 7.01
CA PHE A 95 -3.39 15.89 7.01
C PHE A 95 -2.64 16.32 8.26
N VAL A 96 -1.91 15.37 8.84
CA VAL A 96 -1.05 15.61 10.00
C VAL A 96 0.34 15.95 9.48
N VAL A 97 0.89 17.09 9.90
CA VAL A 97 2.22 17.53 9.49
C VAL A 97 3.07 17.93 10.70
N SER A 98 4.35 17.59 10.66
CA SER A 98 5.33 18.00 11.66
C SER A 98 6.05 19.28 11.20
N PRO A 99 6.05 20.34 12.02
CA PRO A 99 6.80 21.55 11.71
C PRO A 99 8.31 21.28 11.88
N THR A 100 9.13 21.86 11.01
CA THR A 100 10.60 21.64 11.01
C THR A 100 11.34 22.34 12.15
N ASN A 101 10.78 23.43 12.69
CA ASN A 101 11.48 24.32 13.62
C ASN A 101 10.82 24.44 15.01
N THR A 102 9.74 23.68 15.26
CA THR A 102 8.99 23.73 16.52
C THR A 102 8.55 22.34 16.93
N THR A 103 8.33 22.13 18.22
CA THR A 103 7.72 20.90 18.72
C THR A 103 6.20 21.07 18.70
N GLY A 104 5.50 20.19 17.98
CA GLY A 104 4.04 20.17 17.92
C GLY A 104 3.52 19.40 16.72
N THR A 105 2.21 19.16 16.71
CA THR A 105 1.51 18.52 15.59
C THR A 105 0.64 19.57 14.91
N PHE A 106 0.87 19.78 13.62
CA PHE A 106 0.13 20.75 12.81
C PHE A 106 -0.84 20.01 11.90
N PHE A 107 -1.90 20.70 11.49
CA PHE A 107 -2.94 20.14 10.63
C PHE A 107 -3.12 21.01 9.41
N THR A 108 -3.14 20.39 8.23
CA THR A 108 -3.38 21.10 6.97
C THR A 108 -4.44 20.40 6.14
N ARG A 109 -5.19 21.19 5.36
CA ARG A 109 -6.12 20.67 4.35
C ARG A 109 -5.56 20.77 2.93
N ALA A 110 -4.45 21.51 2.75
CA ALA A 110 -3.74 21.59 1.50
C ALA A 110 -2.91 20.31 1.33
N GLY A 111 -3.25 19.50 0.35
CA GLY A 111 -2.55 18.24 0.06
C GLY A 111 -1.58 18.34 -1.10
N GLN A 112 -0.93 19.48 -1.30
CA GLN A 112 0.13 19.62 -2.28
C GLN A 112 1.48 19.30 -1.60
N PHE A 113 1.96 18.08 -1.79
CA PHE A 113 3.22 17.61 -1.21
C PHE A 113 4.29 17.35 -2.27
N ARG A 114 5.54 17.41 -1.85
CA ARG A 114 6.72 17.12 -2.67
C ARG A 114 7.77 16.37 -1.87
N LEU A 115 8.63 15.64 -2.56
CA LEU A 115 9.79 15.02 -1.94
C LEU A 115 10.89 16.06 -1.69
N ASN A 116 11.47 16.08 -0.49
CA ASN A 116 12.64 16.91 -0.19
C ASN A 116 13.94 16.15 -0.49
N GLN A 117 15.09 16.82 -0.32
CA GLN A 117 16.42 16.23 -0.57
C GLN A 117 16.74 15.04 0.35
N ASN A 118 16.10 14.96 1.51
CA ASN A 118 16.25 13.88 2.47
C ASN A 118 15.27 12.73 2.22
N GLY A 119 14.47 12.78 1.14
CA GLY A 119 13.44 11.79 0.82
C GLY A 119 12.20 11.83 1.70
N LEU A 120 12.01 12.88 2.50
CA LEU A 120 10.79 13.08 3.27
C LEU A 120 9.73 13.78 2.42
N VAL A 121 8.47 13.41 2.63
CA VAL A 121 7.32 14.06 1.99
C VAL A 121 7.03 15.37 2.72
N GLN A 122 7.12 16.50 2.03
CA GLN A 122 7.05 17.84 2.61
C GLN A 122 5.98 18.69 1.92
N ALA A 123 5.26 19.51 2.68
CA ALA A 123 4.41 20.57 2.17
C ALA A 123 5.25 21.72 1.58
N ILE A 124 4.64 22.58 0.76
CA ILE A 124 5.33 23.74 0.18
C ILE A 124 5.87 24.73 1.22
N THR A 125 5.17 24.81 2.36
CA THR A 125 5.48 25.63 3.55
C THR A 125 6.61 25.06 4.40
N GLY A 126 6.99 23.80 4.16
CA GLY A 126 8.14 23.17 4.79
C GLY A 126 7.80 22.16 5.89
N GLU A 127 6.54 21.99 6.30
CA GLU A 127 6.18 20.92 7.24
C GLU A 127 6.27 19.54 6.57
N ILE A 128 6.61 18.51 7.34
CA ILE A 128 6.76 17.14 6.86
C ILE A 128 5.44 16.39 7.08
N LEU A 129 4.97 15.68 6.05
CA LEU A 129 3.77 14.86 6.13
C LEU A 129 4.02 13.65 7.03
N GLN A 130 3.09 13.42 7.95
CA GLN A 130 3.13 12.27 8.84
C GLN A 130 2.06 11.24 8.48
N GLY A 131 2.37 9.98 8.76
CA GLY A 131 1.51 8.83 8.52
C GLY A 131 1.79 7.71 9.50
N GLN A 132 1.03 6.63 9.36
CA GLN A 132 1.25 5.41 10.13
C GLN A 132 2.03 4.42 9.27
N ALA A 133 3.14 3.91 9.80
CA ALA A 133 3.90 2.87 9.12
C ALA A 133 3.10 1.56 9.06
N ILE A 134 3.23 0.82 7.96
CA ILE A 134 2.63 -0.52 7.81
C ILE A 134 3.77 -1.52 7.76
N THR A 135 3.74 -2.50 8.68
CA THR A 135 4.71 -3.60 8.72
C THR A 135 3.94 -4.91 8.71
N ASN A 136 4.18 -5.77 7.71
CA ASN A 136 3.47 -7.05 7.53
C ASN A 136 1.94 -6.89 7.62
N ASP A 137 1.38 -6.00 6.80
CA ASP A 137 -0.05 -5.65 6.76
C ASP A 137 -0.65 -5.13 8.08
N THR A 138 0.19 -4.85 9.09
CA THR A 138 -0.24 -4.28 10.37
C THR A 138 0.08 -2.80 10.42
N VAL A 139 -0.96 -1.98 10.57
CA VAL A 139 -0.84 -0.52 10.73
C VAL A 139 -0.31 -0.21 12.13
N SER A 140 0.79 0.54 12.19
CA SER A 140 1.35 1.05 13.43
C SER A 140 0.38 2.01 14.12
N THR A 141 0.32 1.95 15.45
CA THR A 141 -0.46 2.91 16.25
C THR A 141 0.20 4.29 16.34
N SER A 142 1.50 4.36 16.04
CA SER A 142 2.29 5.59 16.12
C SER A 142 2.30 6.32 14.77
N VAL A 143 2.18 7.65 14.83
CA VAL A 143 2.34 8.53 13.67
C VAL A 143 3.79 8.99 13.60
N SER A 144 4.40 8.86 12.44
CA SER A 144 5.78 9.27 12.15
C SER A 144 5.87 9.96 10.79
N ASP A 145 6.98 10.65 10.55
CA ASP A 145 7.25 11.29 9.27
C ASP A 145 7.32 10.23 8.15
N ILE A 146 6.74 10.56 6.99
CA ILE A 146 6.77 9.69 5.81
C ILE A 146 8.12 9.87 5.11
N ASP A 147 8.95 8.84 5.19
CA ASP A 147 10.26 8.76 4.55
C ASP A 147 10.22 7.80 3.35
N LEU A 148 10.56 8.34 2.18
CA LEU A 148 10.67 7.61 0.93
C LEU A 148 12.14 7.51 0.45
N ALA A 149 13.11 7.95 1.27
CA ALA A 149 14.54 7.80 0.96
C ALA A 149 14.96 6.33 0.98
N GLY A 150 15.57 5.89 -0.11
CA GLY A 150 16.24 4.57 -0.14
C GLY A 150 15.30 3.39 0.10
N VAL A 151 13.99 3.56 -0.13
CA VAL A 151 13.00 2.48 0.02
C VAL A 151 13.38 1.35 -0.93
N GLN A 152 13.87 0.27 -0.32
CA GLN A 152 14.17 -0.99 -0.97
C GLN A 152 13.29 -2.06 -0.36
N SER A 153 12.70 -2.89 -1.22
CA SER A 153 12.01 -4.08 -0.73
C SER A 153 13.06 -5.09 -0.29
N THR A 154 12.92 -5.60 0.94
CA THR A 154 13.73 -6.74 1.38
C THR A 154 13.41 -7.94 0.51
N PRO A 155 14.40 -8.70 0.02
CA PRO A 155 14.14 -9.86 -0.80
C PRO A 155 13.32 -10.89 -0.02
N GLN A 156 12.43 -11.59 -0.72
CA GLN A 156 11.70 -12.71 -0.18
C GLN A 156 12.27 -14.00 -0.75
N ALA A 157 12.80 -14.84 0.13
CA ALA A 157 13.22 -16.17 -0.21
C ALA A 157 11.99 -16.99 -0.67
N THR A 158 12.10 -17.73 -1.77
CA THR A 158 11.02 -18.62 -2.21
C THR A 158 10.66 -19.62 -1.11
N THR A 159 9.39 -19.80 -0.79
CA THR A 159 8.92 -20.82 0.17
C THR A 159 8.07 -21.88 -0.50
N THR A 160 7.41 -21.51 -1.59
CA THR A 160 6.52 -22.40 -2.35
C THR A 160 6.79 -22.27 -3.83
N PHE A 161 6.73 -23.39 -4.54
CA PHE A 161 6.73 -23.38 -6.00
C PHE A 161 5.79 -24.45 -6.56
N THR A 162 5.25 -24.16 -7.74
CA THR A 162 4.46 -25.09 -8.54
C THR A 162 5.19 -25.34 -9.86
N LEU A 163 5.36 -26.62 -10.18
CA LEU A 163 5.84 -27.08 -11.48
C LEU A 163 4.70 -27.75 -12.25
N GLY A 164 4.28 -27.05 -13.30
CA GLY A 164 3.36 -27.42 -14.36
C GLY A 164 4.08 -28.07 -15.55
N ALA A 165 3.96 -29.38 -15.78
CA ALA A 165 4.55 -30.05 -16.95
C ALA A 165 3.71 -31.23 -17.47
N ASN A 166 3.73 -31.44 -18.78
CA ASN A 166 3.34 -32.71 -19.38
C ASN A 166 4.59 -33.57 -19.60
N LEU A 167 4.50 -34.85 -19.21
CA LEU A 167 5.56 -35.84 -19.38
C LEU A 167 5.06 -36.93 -20.33
N ASP A 168 5.65 -37.02 -21.52
CA ASP A 168 5.17 -37.89 -22.60
C ASP A 168 5.05 -39.36 -22.16
N ALA A 169 3.82 -39.86 -22.06
CA ALA A 169 3.58 -41.24 -21.67
C ALA A 169 4.12 -42.27 -22.67
N SER A 170 4.23 -41.91 -23.95
CA SER A 170 4.62 -42.78 -25.06
C SER A 170 6.13 -42.88 -25.28
N THR A 171 6.91 -42.09 -24.54
CA THR A 171 8.36 -42.06 -24.70
C THR A 171 9.04 -43.34 -24.24
N SER A 172 10.22 -43.62 -24.82
CA SER A 172 11.03 -44.78 -24.46
C SER A 172 11.60 -44.65 -23.06
N ALA A 173 11.82 -45.78 -22.40
CA ALA A 173 12.47 -45.81 -21.09
C ALA A 173 13.85 -45.12 -21.13
N ALA A 174 14.25 -44.52 -20.01
CA ALA A 174 15.48 -43.72 -19.86
C ALA A 174 15.52 -42.39 -20.63
N THR A 175 14.45 -42.03 -21.36
CA THR A 175 14.32 -40.66 -21.90
C THR A 175 14.23 -39.67 -20.73
N THR A 176 14.98 -38.57 -20.83
CA THR A 176 15.00 -37.52 -19.81
C THR A 176 14.30 -36.26 -20.30
N PHE A 177 13.67 -35.55 -19.37
CA PHE A 177 13.09 -34.23 -19.60
C PHE A 177 13.48 -33.33 -18.43
N THR A 178 14.07 -32.18 -18.71
CA THR A 178 14.55 -31.27 -17.66
C THR A 178 13.72 -29.99 -17.67
N SER A 179 13.16 -29.64 -16.52
CA SER A 179 12.45 -28.39 -16.31
C SER A 179 13.22 -27.47 -15.35
N PRO A 180 13.70 -26.30 -15.81
CA PRO A 180 14.32 -25.32 -14.95
C PRO A 180 13.27 -24.42 -14.27
N ILE A 181 13.41 -24.22 -12.97
CA ILE A 181 12.61 -23.30 -12.15
C ILE A 181 13.55 -22.26 -11.56
N THR A 182 13.21 -20.98 -11.71
CA THR A 182 13.91 -19.91 -11.00
C THR A 182 13.38 -19.80 -9.58
N ILE A 183 14.26 -19.82 -8.59
CA ILE A 183 13.95 -19.58 -7.17
C ILE A 183 14.86 -18.47 -6.62
N PHE A 184 14.50 -17.89 -5.48
CA PHE A 184 15.26 -16.84 -4.80
C PHE A 184 15.69 -17.31 -3.42
N ASN A 185 16.96 -17.07 -3.08
CA ASN A 185 17.49 -17.36 -1.75
C ASN A 185 17.18 -16.23 -0.75
N SER A 186 17.57 -16.39 0.52
CA SER A 186 17.30 -15.41 1.59
C SER A 186 17.98 -14.05 1.42
N VAL A 187 18.94 -13.93 0.50
CA VAL A 187 19.68 -12.69 0.19
C VAL A 187 19.19 -12.07 -1.12
N GLY A 188 18.26 -12.72 -1.83
CA GLY A 188 17.69 -12.25 -3.09
C GLY A 188 18.47 -12.65 -4.34
N ASN A 189 19.45 -13.56 -4.24
CA ASN A 189 20.11 -14.10 -5.44
C ASN A 189 19.16 -15.07 -6.16
N GLN A 190 19.21 -15.01 -7.49
CA GLN A 190 18.48 -15.91 -8.37
C GLN A 190 19.23 -17.24 -8.48
N VAL A 191 18.56 -18.33 -8.12
CA VAL A 191 19.08 -19.71 -8.20
C VAL A 191 18.18 -20.51 -9.16
N THR A 192 18.77 -21.36 -10.01
CA THR A 192 18.00 -22.25 -10.88
C THR A 192 17.89 -23.62 -10.25
N LEU A 193 16.67 -24.04 -9.91
CA LEU A 193 16.33 -25.41 -9.53
C LEU A 193 15.95 -26.20 -10.79
N SER A 194 16.76 -27.17 -11.17
CA SER A 194 16.49 -28.05 -12.31
C SER A 194 15.84 -29.34 -11.82
N ALA A 195 14.62 -29.60 -12.30
CA ALA A 195 13.93 -30.87 -12.11
C ALA A 195 14.11 -31.75 -13.35
N GLN A 196 14.95 -32.77 -13.25
CA GLN A 196 15.17 -33.76 -14.30
C GLN A 196 14.28 -34.97 -14.07
N PHE A 197 13.33 -35.19 -14.99
CA PHE A 197 12.49 -36.38 -15.03
C PHE A 197 13.11 -37.44 -15.92
N THR A 198 13.08 -38.71 -15.50
CA THR A 198 13.54 -39.87 -16.29
C THR A 198 12.43 -40.91 -16.39
N LYS A 199 12.10 -41.35 -17.61
CA LYS A 199 11.03 -42.32 -17.86
C LYS A 199 11.41 -43.71 -17.33
N VAL A 200 10.53 -44.29 -16.50
CA VAL A 200 10.70 -45.66 -15.98
C VAL A 200 10.17 -46.68 -17.00
N ALA A 201 10.89 -47.78 -17.18
CA ALA A 201 10.49 -48.85 -18.09
C ALA A 201 9.20 -49.55 -17.63
N ASN A 202 8.32 -49.85 -18.58
CA ASN A 202 7.10 -50.65 -18.39
C ASN A 202 6.15 -50.11 -17.30
N ALA A 203 6.18 -48.81 -17.03
CA ALA A 203 5.31 -48.15 -16.07
C ALA A 203 4.88 -46.76 -16.55
N ASN A 204 3.67 -46.33 -16.17
CA ASN A 204 3.24 -44.93 -16.26
C ASN A 204 3.87 -44.09 -15.14
N GLN A 205 5.19 -44.23 -15.00
CA GLN A 205 5.97 -43.65 -13.92
C GLN A 205 7.19 -42.93 -14.48
N TRP A 206 7.53 -41.82 -13.84
CA TRP A 206 8.77 -41.07 -14.05
C TRP A 206 9.48 -40.91 -12.71
N THR A 207 10.79 -41.05 -12.68
CA THR A 207 11.60 -40.60 -11.54
C THR A 207 11.98 -39.15 -11.75
N TYR A 208 12.13 -38.39 -10.67
CA TYR A 208 12.67 -37.04 -10.74
C TYR A 208 13.94 -36.93 -9.88
N ALA A 209 14.88 -36.10 -10.34
CA ALA A 209 16.05 -35.67 -9.59
C ALA A 209 16.13 -34.15 -9.65
N LEU A 210 16.29 -33.53 -8.49
CA LEU A 210 16.40 -32.08 -8.31
C LEU A 210 17.86 -31.72 -8.09
N SER A 211 18.34 -30.73 -8.84
CA SER A 211 19.66 -30.14 -8.67
C SER A 211 19.56 -28.63 -8.75
N THR A 212 20.38 -27.91 -7.98
CA THR A 212 20.40 -26.46 -7.98
C THR A 212 21.69 -25.93 -8.63
N SER A 213 21.62 -24.76 -9.26
CA SER A 213 22.81 -24.08 -9.80
C SER A 213 23.77 -23.59 -8.72
N GLU A 214 23.24 -23.39 -7.51
CA GLU A 214 23.95 -22.94 -6.32
C GLU A 214 23.34 -23.63 -5.10
N GLY A 215 24.13 -23.86 -4.04
CA GLY A 215 23.70 -24.64 -2.89
C GLY A 215 23.59 -26.13 -3.17
N THR A 216 23.25 -26.91 -2.15
CA THR A 216 23.08 -28.37 -2.26
C THR A 216 21.71 -28.77 -1.74
N VAL A 217 20.98 -29.59 -2.51
CA VAL A 217 19.71 -30.17 -2.05
C VAL A 217 20.01 -31.27 -1.03
N THR A 218 19.70 -31.03 0.24
CA THR A 218 20.00 -31.94 1.35
C THR A 218 18.83 -32.87 1.68
N SER A 219 17.60 -32.51 1.28
CA SER A 219 16.39 -33.33 1.42
C SER A 219 15.45 -33.14 0.24
N GLY A 220 14.71 -34.18 -0.14
CA GLY A 220 13.74 -34.14 -1.25
C GLY A 220 14.37 -34.13 -2.64
N ALA A 221 15.69 -34.40 -2.74
CA ALA A 221 16.45 -34.33 -3.99
C ALA A 221 16.00 -35.30 -5.09
N SER A 222 15.27 -36.37 -4.75
CA SER A 222 14.75 -37.30 -5.74
C SER A 222 13.45 -37.95 -5.28
N GLY A 223 12.71 -38.49 -6.23
CA GLY A 223 11.48 -39.25 -5.98
C GLY A 223 10.91 -39.81 -7.26
N SER A 224 9.65 -40.26 -7.20
CA SER A 224 8.92 -40.76 -8.36
C SER A 224 7.52 -40.16 -8.43
N VAL A 225 7.02 -40.01 -9.65
CA VAL A 225 5.64 -39.61 -9.94
C VAL A 225 5.00 -40.68 -10.81
N THR A 226 3.82 -41.13 -10.42
CA THR A 226 3.05 -42.15 -11.14
C THR A 226 1.73 -41.55 -11.62
N PHE A 227 1.37 -41.83 -12.86
CA PHE A 227 0.14 -41.37 -13.49
C PHE A 227 -0.89 -42.50 -13.58
N ASP A 228 -2.17 -42.15 -13.46
CA ASP A 228 -3.27 -43.09 -13.66
C ASP A 228 -3.56 -43.34 -15.15
N THR A 229 -4.60 -44.12 -15.45
CA THR A 229 -5.02 -44.43 -16.83
C THR A 229 -5.59 -43.23 -17.58
N SER A 230 -5.96 -42.16 -16.87
CA SER A 230 -6.41 -40.90 -17.45
C SER A 230 -5.27 -39.90 -17.66
N GLY A 231 -4.02 -40.26 -17.33
CA GLY A 231 -2.85 -39.39 -17.45
C GLY A 231 -2.74 -38.34 -16.34
N GLN A 232 -3.52 -38.47 -15.26
CA GLN A 232 -3.45 -37.58 -14.10
C GLN A 232 -2.46 -38.11 -13.07
N LEU A 233 -1.84 -37.19 -12.31
CA LEU A 233 -0.93 -37.55 -11.23
C LEU A 233 -1.68 -38.31 -10.13
N SER A 234 -1.22 -39.52 -9.81
CA SER A 234 -1.89 -40.43 -8.88
C SER A 234 -1.07 -40.71 -7.61
N LEU A 235 0.25 -40.89 -7.75
CA LEU A 235 1.14 -41.16 -6.63
C LEU A 235 2.44 -40.34 -6.73
N VAL A 236 2.97 -39.95 -5.57
CA VAL A 236 4.28 -39.32 -5.43
C VAL A 236 5.09 -40.13 -4.41
N GLY A 237 6.27 -40.61 -4.79
CA GLY A 237 7.11 -41.46 -3.93
C GLY A 237 6.44 -42.79 -3.52
N GLY A 238 5.43 -43.24 -4.26
CA GLY A 238 4.64 -44.44 -3.94
C GLY A 238 3.51 -44.22 -2.93
N ALA A 239 3.30 -43.00 -2.45
CA ALA A 239 2.18 -42.62 -1.58
C ALA A 239 1.15 -41.77 -2.33
N ALA A 240 -0.01 -41.55 -1.70
CA ALA A 240 -1.01 -40.58 -2.19
C ALA A 240 -0.38 -39.20 -2.38
N VAL A 241 -0.88 -38.44 -3.36
CA VAL A 241 -0.31 -37.14 -3.73
C VAL A 241 -0.33 -36.18 -2.53
N ALA A 242 0.85 -35.70 -2.18
CA ALA A 242 1.07 -34.70 -1.13
C ALA A 242 2.15 -33.73 -1.60
N ASP A 243 2.20 -32.57 -0.96
CA ASP A 243 3.26 -31.59 -1.20
C ASP A 243 4.60 -32.11 -0.71
N GLN A 244 5.63 -31.89 -1.52
CA GLN A 244 6.96 -32.40 -1.22
C GLN A 244 7.82 -31.30 -0.61
N SER A 245 8.37 -31.56 0.57
CA SER A 245 9.34 -30.65 1.18
C SER A 245 10.74 -30.91 0.63
N ILE A 246 11.37 -29.85 0.14
CA ILE A 246 12.72 -29.86 -0.41
C ILE A 246 13.57 -28.92 0.43
N VAL A 247 14.71 -29.38 0.91
CA VAL A 247 15.62 -28.56 1.72
C VAL A 247 16.87 -28.28 0.90
N ILE A 248 17.22 -27.01 0.76
CA ILE A 248 18.40 -26.56 0.03
C ILE A 248 19.31 -25.82 1.00
N ASP A 249 20.56 -26.26 1.10
CA ASP A 249 21.58 -25.60 1.89
C ASP A 249 22.44 -24.68 1.02
N PHE A 250 22.35 -23.37 1.29
CA PHE A 250 23.15 -22.33 0.62
C PHE A 250 24.36 -21.87 1.44
N SER A 251 24.52 -22.36 2.68
CA SER A 251 25.47 -21.82 3.66
C SER A 251 26.94 -21.87 3.22
N SER A 252 27.30 -22.88 2.43
CA SER A 252 28.64 -23.07 1.89
C SER A 252 28.85 -22.48 0.49
N ALA A 253 27.76 -22.23 -0.25
CA ALA A 253 27.80 -21.80 -1.64
C ALA A 253 27.73 -20.28 -1.80
N SER A 254 26.93 -19.60 -0.97
CA SER A 254 26.74 -18.15 -1.06
C SER A 254 26.39 -17.54 0.29
N THR A 255 27.43 -17.24 1.09
CA THR A 255 27.28 -16.52 2.35
C THR A 255 26.78 -15.08 2.09
N PRO A 256 25.81 -14.55 2.86
CA PRO A 256 25.21 -15.07 4.09
C PRO A 256 23.89 -15.86 3.91
N ALA A 257 23.61 -16.42 2.72
CA ALA A 257 22.37 -17.15 2.49
C ALA A 257 22.24 -18.39 3.40
N ALA A 258 21.10 -18.51 4.06
CA ALA A 258 20.82 -19.59 5.00
C ALA A 258 20.22 -20.81 4.27
N THR A 259 20.16 -21.94 4.97
CA THR A 259 19.38 -23.10 4.53
C THR A 259 17.91 -22.71 4.37
N GLN A 260 17.31 -23.13 3.26
CA GLN A 260 15.94 -22.79 2.86
C GLN A 260 15.12 -24.07 2.67
N THR A 261 13.87 -24.03 3.13
CA THR A 261 12.90 -25.11 2.89
C THR A 261 11.88 -24.63 1.86
N LEU A 262 11.73 -25.39 0.78
CA LEU A 262 10.74 -25.19 -0.26
C LEU A 262 9.62 -26.24 -0.13
N SER A 263 8.39 -25.82 -0.34
CA SER A 263 7.25 -26.71 -0.59
C SER A 263 6.98 -26.79 -2.08
N TRP A 264 7.14 -27.98 -2.67
CA TRP A 264 6.64 -28.26 -4.00
C TRP A 264 5.15 -28.57 -3.91
N ASP A 265 4.33 -27.59 -4.30
CA ASP A 265 2.88 -27.67 -4.28
C ASP A 265 2.38 -28.54 -5.44
N LEU A 266 1.94 -29.75 -5.09
CA LEU A 266 1.45 -30.79 -6.00
C LEU A 266 -0.01 -31.17 -5.71
N ALA A 267 -0.44 -31.08 -4.45
CA ALA A 267 -1.77 -31.46 -3.99
C ALA A 267 -2.61 -30.22 -3.66
N ASN A 268 -3.92 -30.31 -3.87
CA ASN A 268 -4.84 -29.33 -3.29
C ASN A 268 -5.10 -29.64 -1.80
N ALA A 269 -5.82 -28.75 -1.12
CA ALA A 269 -6.17 -28.90 0.30
C ALA A 269 -6.95 -30.20 0.65
N ALA A 270 -7.49 -30.92 -0.36
CA ALA A 270 -8.16 -32.21 -0.19
C ALA A 270 -7.22 -33.42 -0.39
N GLY A 271 -5.91 -33.21 -0.58
CA GLY A 271 -4.94 -34.28 -0.82
C GLY A 271 -5.07 -34.94 -2.19
N THR A 272 -5.71 -34.25 -3.14
CA THR A 272 -5.83 -34.71 -4.53
C THR A 272 -4.89 -33.91 -5.41
N ALA A 273 -4.33 -34.52 -6.46
CA ALA A 273 -3.49 -33.80 -7.41
C ALA A 273 -4.24 -32.58 -7.93
N THR A 274 -3.58 -31.42 -7.92
CA THR A 274 -4.18 -30.24 -8.54
C THR A 274 -4.16 -30.43 -10.06
N ASN A 275 -5.35 -30.52 -10.66
CA ASN A 275 -5.51 -30.74 -12.10
C ASN A 275 -4.61 -29.78 -12.90
N GLY A 276 -3.76 -30.34 -13.76
CA GLY A 276 -2.91 -29.57 -14.70
C GLY A 276 -1.52 -29.19 -14.20
N LYS A 277 -1.12 -29.58 -12.98
CA LYS A 277 0.27 -29.39 -12.50
C LYS A 277 1.21 -30.43 -13.10
N LEU A 278 1.00 -31.72 -12.91
CA LEU A 278 1.77 -32.75 -13.63
C LEU A 278 0.81 -33.66 -14.37
N THR A 279 1.08 -33.88 -15.66
CA THR A 279 0.29 -34.76 -16.51
C THR A 279 1.18 -35.74 -17.25
N GLY A 280 0.65 -36.92 -17.52
CA GLY A 280 1.30 -37.98 -18.26
C GLY A 280 0.52 -38.29 -19.53
N PHE A 281 0.29 -37.28 -20.38
CA PHE A 281 -0.42 -37.49 -21.65
C PHE A 281 0.55 -37.99 -22.73
N ALA A 282 0.01 -38.66 -23.75
CA ALA A 282 0.77 -39.09 -24.92
C ALA A 282 0.99 -37.92 -25.91
N ALA A 283 1.65 -36.88 -25.43
CA ALA A 283 2.09 -35.71 -26.18
C ALA A 283 3.50 -35.34 -25.74
N GLU A 284 4.24 -34.60 -26.58
CA GLU A 284 5.62 -34.21 -26.29
C GLU A 284 5.74 -33.55 -24.91
N SER A 285 6.82 -33.88 -24.19
CA SER A 285 7.06 -33.33 -22.87
C SER A 285 7.30 -31.83 -22.95
N ASN A 286 6.55 -31.05 -22.18
CA ASN A 286 6.68 -29.60 -22.17
C ASN A 286 6.35 -29.01 -20.79
N ASN A 287 6.84 -27.79 -20.56
CA ASN A 287 6.46 -27.00 -19.40
C ASN A 287 5.18 -26.22 -19.71
N ASN A 288 4.20 -26.32 -18.83
CA ASN A 288 2.91 -25.65 -18.94
C ASN A 288 2.79 -24.45 -17.97
N SER A 289 3.32 -24.57 -16.75
CA SER A 289 3.24 -23.52 -15.72
C SER A 289 4.42 -23.59 -14.78
N LEU A 290 4.99 -22.45 -14.42
CA LEU A 290 6.09 -22.34 -13.46
C LEU A 290 5.79 -21.12 -12.60
N VAL A 291 5.42 -21.34 -11.35
CA VAL A 291 5.03 -20.26 -10.41
C VAL A 291 5.75 -20.47 -9.10
N GLN A 292 6.20 -19.37 -8.50
CA GLN A 292 6.90 -19.34 -7.22
C GLN A 292 6.65 -17.98 -6.54
N ASP A 293 6.84 -17.92 -5.23
CA ASP A 293 6.46 -16.79 -4.37
C ASP A 293 7.63 -15.86 -3.95
N GLY A 294 8.87 -16.20 -4.30
CA GLY A 294 10.05 -15.40 -3.97
C GLY A 294 10.29 -14.23 -4.93
N PHE A 295 11.05 -13.24 -4.47
CA PHE A 295 11.46 -12.11 -5.29
C PHE A 295 12.77 -11.51 -4.77
N THR A 296 13.51 -10.89 -5.69
CA THR A 296 14.74 -10.15 -5.36
C THR A 296 14.43 -8.78 -4.78
N THR A 297 15.47 -8.04 -4.37
CA THR A 297 15.31 -6.66 -3.92
C THR A 297 14.72 -5.78 -5.02
N GLY A 298 13.76 -4.93 -4.64
CA GLY A 298 13.14 -3.96 -5.53
C GLY A 298 13.53 -2.55 -5.12
N THR A 299 13.82 -1.70 -6.09
CA THR A 299 13.95 -0.24 -5.87
C THR A 299 12.62 0.44 -6.16
N LEU A 300 12.28 1.47 -5.40
CA LEU A 300 11.11 2.29 -5.66
C LEU A 300 11.19 2.93 -7.07
N THR A 301 10.23 2.61 -7.94
CA THR A 301 10.14 3.16 -9.31
C THR A 301 9.02 4.18 -9.47
N GLY A 302 7.95 4.05 -8.69
CA GLY A 302 6.80 4.93 -8.71
C GLY A 302 6.03 4.86 -7.41
N LEU A 303 5.22 5.89 -7.17
CA LEU A 303 4.36 6.00 -6.00
C LEU A 303 2.92 6.17 -6.49
N ALA A 304 1.99 5.53 -5.79
CA ALA A 304 0.57 5.77 -5.90
C ALA A 304 -0.01 5.73 -4.49
N VAL A 305 -1.05 6.52 -4.25
CA VAL A 305 -1.80 6.52 -2.99
C VAL A 305 -3.20 6.03 -3.30
N SER A 306 -3.63 5.01 -2.57
CA SER A 306 -4.97 4.45 -2.67
C SER A 306 -6.03 5.38 -2.05
N ASP A 307 -7.30 5.11 -2.34
CA ASP A 307 -8.46 5.79 -1.74
C ASP A 307 -8.50 5.69 -0.20
N LYS A 308 -7.80 4.71 0.37
CA LYS A 308 -7.66 4.48 1.82
C LYS A 308 -6.46 5.21 2.44
N GLY A 309 -5.66 5.92 1.64
CA GLY A 309 -4.46 6.62 2.12
C GLY A 309 -3.26 5.70 2.36
N VAL A 310 -3.25 4.50 1.76
CA VAL A 310 -2.11 3.58 1.69
C VAL A 310 -1.36 3.76 0.39
#